data_AF-A0A812Q7Z4-F1
#
_entry.id   AF-A0A812Q7Z4-F1
#
_cell.length_a   1.000
_cell.length_b   1.000
_cell.length_c   1.000
_cell.angle_alpha   90.00
_cell.angle_beta   90.00
_cell.angle_gamma   90.00
#
_symmetry.space_group_name_H-M   'P 1'
#
loop_
_entity.id
_entity.type
_entity.pdbx_description
1 polymer ?
#
loop_
_entity_poly.entity_id
_entity_poly.type
_entity_poly.pdbx_seq_one_letter_code
_entity_poly.pdbx_strand_id
1 'polypeptide(L)'
;MDVGAQGAVRRAAGDELEEAVAQLQRNWEPTPVTFVPGGRLSEKVALTLTEIPSSVLRIFQNWQSDEEDRHTALMSWLDQLHDALLSAVRAAGHRTLAMPTLCTGGIGIPVQFVGVAVARSVYRDFLAHPADPLRVRICCFEPGHLHMVRAIKDEIVDNFYRPETAEDLVTLLQRSNRDGRPPSPNEDPTSEDDQMMAL
;
A
#
# COMPACT_ATOMS: atom_id res chain seq x y z
N MET A 1 -4.48 -25.03 6.51
CA MET A 1 -3.46 -24.58 7.48
C MET A 1 -3.25 -23.10 7.18
N ASP A 2 -3.73 -22.20 8.03
CA ASP A 2 -3.64 -20.76 7.74
C ASP A 2 -2.23 -20.24 8.05
N VAL A 3 -1.55 -19.78 7.00
CA VAL A 3 -0.15 -19.30 7.05
C VAL A 3 -0.13 -17.77 7.02
N GLY A 4 0.92 -17.17 7.58
CA GLY A 4 1.14 -15.73 7.53
C GLY A 4 0.18 -14.92 8.39
N ALA A 5 -0.04 -13.66 8.02
CA ALA A 5 -0.80 -12.70 8.81
C ALA A 5 -2.26 -13.13 9.01
N GLN A 6 -2.92 -13.70 7.99
CA GLN A 6 -4.28 -14.24 8.11
C GLN A 6 -4.36 -15.31 9.20
N GLY A 7 -3.44 -16.27 9.20
CA GLY A 7 -3.40 -17.32 10.22
C GLY A 7 -3.12 -16.78 11.63
N ALA A 8 -2.27 -15.75 11.74
CA ALA A 8 -2.00 -15.10 13.02
C ALA A 8 -3.25 -14.41 13.59
N VAL A 9 -3.98 -13.65 12.75
CA VAL A 9 -5.24 -12.97 13.12
C VAL A 9 -6.29 -14.00 13.55
N ARG A 10 -6.50 -15.05 12.74
CA ARG A 10 -7.45 -16.12 13.03
C ARG A 10 -7.18 -16.82 14.37
N ARG A 11 -5.93 -17.23 14.61
CA ARG A 11 -5.54 -17.85 15.89
C ARG A 11 -5.71 -16.92 17.09
N ALA A 12 -5.41 -15.64 16.93
CA ALA A 12 -5.54 -14.66 18.01
C ALA A 12 -7.01 -14.37 18.35
N ALA A 13 -7.86 -14.22 17.34
CA ALA A 13 -9.29 -13.98 17.50
C ALA A 13 -10.03 -15.17 18.14
N GLY A 14 -9.73 -16.39 17.69
CA GLY A 14 -10.38 -17.62 18.13
C GLY A 14 -11.66 -17.93 17.36
N ASP A 15 -12.47 -18.85 17.90
CA ASP A 15 -13.56 -19.53 17.20
C ASP A 15 -14.67 -18.58 16.70
N GLU A 16 -14.95 -17.50 17.42
CA GLU A 16 -15.97 -16.53 17.02
C GLU A 16 -15.70 -15.93 15.63
N LEU A 17 -14.42 -15.63 15.32
CA LEU A 17 -14.04 -15.14 13.99
C LEU A 17 -14.19 -16.24 12.93
N GLU A 18 -13.84 -17.48 13.26
CA GLU A 18 -13.96 -18.62 12.34
C GLU A 18 -15.42 -18.87 11.94
N GLU A 19 -16.32 -18.86 12.92
CA GLU A 19 -17.75 -19.03 12.73
C GLU A 19 -18.33 -17.89 11.88
N ALA A 20 -17.93 -16.65 12.15
CA ALA A 20 -18.39 -15.50 11.36
C ALA A 20 -17.89 -15.56 9.91
N VAL A 21 -16.62 -15.95 9.69
CA VAL A 21 -16.06 -16.13 8.34
C VAL A 21 -16.79 -17.24 7.58
N ALA A 22 -17.15 -18.34 8.25
CA ALA A 22 -17.86 -19.46 7.64
C ALA A 22 -19.28 -19.09 7.14
N GLN A 23 -19.90 -18.05 7.71
CA GLN A 23 -21.22 -17.56 7.33
C GLN A 23 -21.19 -16.56 6.17
N LEU A 24 -20.01 -16.10 5.75
CA LEU A 24 -19.88 -15.13 4.66
C LEU A 24 -20.32 -15.73 3.33
N GLN A 25 -21.33 -15.11 2.72
CA GLN A 25 -21.74 -15.44 1.35
C GLN A 25 -20.72 -14.87 0.36
N ARG A 26 -20.35 -15.67 -0.65
CA ARG A 26 -19.41 -15.25 -1.71
C ARG A 26 -20.09 -14.33 -2.75
N ASN A 27 -20.61 -13.19 -2.31
CA ASN A 27 -21.04 -12.13 -3.22
C ASN A 27 -19.98 -11.04 -3.21
N TRP A 28 -18.90 -11.26 -3.97
CA TRP A 28 -17.77 -10.35 -3.99
C TRP A 28 -17.95 -9.32 -5.10
N GLU A 29 -18.31 -8.10 -4.72
CA GLU A 29 -17.98 -6.91 -5.52
C GLU A 29 -16.44 -6.79 -5.69
N PRO A 30 -15.91 -5.91 -6.55
CA PRO A 30 -14.49 -5.98 -6.94
C PRO A 30 -13.48 -5.83 -5.79
N THR A 31 -13.86 -5.22 -4.66
CA THR A 31 -13.02 -5.06 -3.46
C THR A 31 -13.87 -4.97 -2.17
N PRO A 32 -14.52 -6.06 -1.73
CA PRO A 32 -15.43 -6.01 -0.60
C PRO A 32 -14.63 -5.99 0.67
N VAL A 33 -14.96 -5.05 1.55
CA VAL A 33 -14.50 -5.05 2.92
C VAL A 33 -15.67 -5.48 3.78
N THR A 34 -15.50 -6.56 4.52
CA THR A 34 -16.53 -7.09 5.41
C THR A 34 -16.06 -7.04 6.85
N PHE A 35 -16.84 -6.41 7.72
CA PHE A 35 -16.59 -6.40 9.15
C PHE A 35 -17.25 -7.60 9.80
N VAL A 36 -16.44 -8.38 10.50
CA VAL A 36 -16.87 -9.53 11.31
C VAL A 36 -16.45 -9.32 12.77
N PRO A 37 -17.07 -10.01 13.74
CA PRO A 37 -16.56 -10.03 15.10
C PRO A 37 -15.09 -10.45 15.15
N GLY A 38 -14.28 -9.74 15.95
CA GLY A 38 -12.85 -10.03 16.09
C GLY A 38 -12.50 -10.99 17.23
N GLY A 39 -13.49 -11.54 17.92
CA GLY A 39 -13.29 -12.43 19.06
C GLY A 39 -12.43 -11.80 20.13
N ARG A 40 -11.41 -12.55 20.58
CA ARG A 40 -10.47 -12.09 21.62
C ARG A 40 -9.46 -11.05 21.14
N LEU A 41 -9.32 -10.86 19.82
CA LEU A 41 -8.32 -9.97 19.25
C LEU A 41 -8.77 -8.50 19.27
N SER A 42 -10.02 -8.26 18.90
CA SER A 42 -10.60 -6.92 18.76
C SER A 42 -12.12 -7.02 18.69
N GLU A 43 -12.81 -5.89 18.85
CA GLU A 43 -14.27 -5.84 18.67
C GLU A 43 -14.68 -6.26 17.25
N LYS A 44 -13.95 -5.80 16.24
CA LYS A 44 -14.17 -6.12 14.84
C LYS A 44 -12.87 -6.41 14.11
N VAL A 45 -12.95 -7.25 13.09
CA VAL A 45 -11.91 -7.47 12.09
C VAL A 45 -12.49 -7.10 10.72
N ALA A 46 -11.76 -6.27 9.99
CA ALA A 46 -12.06 -5.97 8.59
C ALA A 46 -11.39 -7.04 7.70
N LEU A 47 -12.20 -7.79 6.97
CA LEU A 47 -11.75 -8.74 5.97
C LEU A 47 -11.77 -8.06 4.61
N THR A 48 -10.67 -8.15 3.87
CA THR A 48 -10.54 -7.61 2.52
C THR A 48 -9.92 -8.66 1.61
N LEU A 49 -10.30 -8.64 0.33
CA LEU A 49 -9.71 -9.50 -0.68
C LEU A 49 -8.40 -8.91 -1.19
N THR A 50 -7.31 -9.65 -1.06
CA THR A 50 -6.00 -9.30 -1.62
C THR A 50 -5.72 -10.02 -2.94
N GLU A 51 -6.70 -10.71 -3.52
CA GLU A 51 -6.55 -11.38 -4.82
C GLU A 51 -6.34 -10.33 -5.92
N ILE A 52 -5.28 -10.51 -6.72
CA ILE A 52 -4.99 -9.59 -7.82
C ILE A 52 -6.03 -9.81 -8.93
N PRO A 53 -6.76 -8.77 -9.37
CA PRO A 53 -7.74 -8.90 -10.44
C PRO A 53 -7.12 -9.45 -11.72
N SER A 54 -7.85 -10.32 -12.42
CA SER A 54 -7.41 -10.93 -13.68
C SER A 54 -6.97 -9.90 -14.73
N SER A 55 -7.57 -8.70 -14.74
CA SER A 55 -7.15 -7.60 -15.62
C SER A 55 -5.74 -7.10 -15.31
N VAL A 56 -5.40 -6.94 -14.03
CA VAL A 56 -4.08 -6.51 -13.56
C VAL A 56 -3.07 -7.64 -13.76
N LEU A 57 -3.42 -8.88 -13.42
CA LEU A 57 -2.58 -10.05 -13.66
C LEU A 57 -2.20 -10.21 -15.12
N ARG A 58 -3.13 -9.97 -16.05
CA ARG A 58 -2.85 -10.04 -17.50
C ARG A 58 -1.80 -9.04 -17.93
N ILE A 59 -1.83 -7.81 -17.42
CA ILE A 59 -0.81 -6.80 -17.71
C ILE A 59 0.53 -7.23 -17.11
N PHE A 60 0.52 -7.72 -15.87
CA PHE A 60 1.73 -8.15 -15.17
C PHE A 60 2.43 -9.35 -15.84
N GLN A 61 1.63 -10.29 -16.36
CA GLN A 61 2.10 -11.52 -17.01
C GLN A 61 2.37 -11.34 -18.51
N ASN A 62 1.99 -10.21 -19.11
CA ASN A 62 2.26 -9.95 -20.52
C ASN A 62 3.68 -9.40 -20.69
N TRP A 63 4.58 -10.21 -21.26
CA TRP A 63 5.97 -9.84 -21.49
C TRP A 63 6.13 -8.74 -22.55
N GLN A 64 5.07 -8.45 -23.29
CA GLN A 64 5.03 -7.35 -24.26
C GLN A 64 4.55 -6.03 -23.64
N SER A 65 4.04 -6.04 -22.41
CA SER A 65 3.65 -4.80 -21.72
C SER A 65 4.88 -4.06 -21.22
N ASP A 66 4.85 -2.73 -21.35
CA ASP A 66 5.90 -1.87 -20.84
C ASP A 66 6.04 -2.03 -19.30
N GLU A 67 7.23 -1.79 -18.77
CA GLU A 67 7.47 -1.69 -17.32
C GLU A 67 6.57 -0.61 -16.70
N GLU A 68 6.36 0.50 -17.41
CA GLU A 68 5.49 1.60 -16.96
C GLU A 68 4.01 1.18 -16.85
N ASP A 69 3.49 0.46 -17.85
CA ASP A 69 2.11 -0.05 -17.83
C ASP A 69 1.88 -1.02 -16.68
N ARG A 70 2.84 -1.93 -16.44
CA ARG A 70 2.79 -2.90 -15.34
C ARG A 70 2.80 -2.21 -13.99
N HIS A 71 3.66 -1.21 -13.84
CA HIS A 71 3.74 -0.42 -12.62
C HIS A 71 2.44 0.35 -12.37
N THR A 72 1.92 1.04 -13.38
CA THR A 72 0.69 1.83 -13.28
C THR A 72 -0.52 0.98 -12.92
N ALA A 73 -0.68 -0.18 -13.57
CA ALA A 73 -1.78 -1.11 -13.28
C ALA A 73 -1.71 -1.66 -11.84
N LEU A 74 -0.50 -2.02 -11.39
CA LEU A 74 -0.27 -2.51 -10.03
C LEU A 74 -0.61 -1.42 -9.00
N MET A 75 -0.08 -0.21 -9.18
CA MET A 75 -0.29 0.89 -8.26
C MET A 75 -1.76 1.31 -8.21
N SER A 76 -2.44 1.38 -9.36
CA SER A 76 -3.87 1.69 -9.42
C SER A 76 -4.72 0.69 -8.64
N TRP A 77 -4.41 -0.61 -8.73
CA TRP A 77 -5.12 -1.62 -7.94
C TRP A 77 -4.79 -1.55 -6.45
N LEU A 78 -3.52 -1.34 -6.08
CA LEU A 78 -3.14 -1.16 -4.68
C LEU A 78 -3.82 0.08 -4.07
N ASP A 79 -3.91 1.18 -4.81
CA ASP A 79 -4.65 2.38 -4.39
C ASP A 79 -6.14 2.05 -4.16
N GLN A 80 -6.79 1.36 -5.10
CA GLN A 80 -8.20 0.95 -4.96
C GLN A 80 -8.43 0.04 -3.75
N LEU A 81 -7.54 -0.93 -3.52
CA LEU A 81 -7.60 -1.84 -2.38
C LEU A 81 -7.59 -1.08 -1.05
N HIS A 82 -6.65 -0.14 -0.90
CA HIS A 82 -6.49 0.62 0.35
C HIS A 82 -7.56 1.70 0.51
N ASP A 83 -7.96 2.38 -0.57
CA ASP A 83 -9.06 3.36 -0.56
C ASP A 83 -10.37 2.69 -0.14
N ALA A 84 -10.68 1.51 -0.69
CA ALA A 84 -11.86 0.74 -0.31
C ALA A 84 -11.82 0.33 1.16
N LEU A 85 -10.67 -0.13 1.66
CA LEU A 85 -10.47 -0.49 3.07
C LEU A 85 -10.69 0.70 4.00
N LEU A 86 -10.05 1.84 3.73
CA LEU A 86 -10.18 3.03 4.58
C LEU A 86 -11.60 3.61 4.54
N SER A 87 -12.21 3.66 3.36
CA SER A 87 -13.60 4.08 3.18
C SER A 87 -14.56 3.21 4.00
N ALA A 88 -14.40 1.88 3.94
CA ALA A 88 -15.22 0.96 4.70
C ALA A 88 -15.03 1.09 6.22
N VAL A 89 -13.79 1.29 6.68
CA VAL A 89 -13.47 1.56 8.10
C VAL A 89 -14.19 2.82 8.57
N ARG A 90 -14.13 3.91 7.79
CA ARG A 90 -14.81 5.15 8.11
C ARG A 90 -16.33 4.99 8.12
N ALA A 91 -16.90 4.34 7.10
CA ALA A 91 -18.33 4.09 6.96
C ALA A 91 -18.90 3.24 8.11
N ALA A 92 -18.10 2.32 8.65
CA ALA A 92 -18.43 1.55 9.85
C ALA A 92 -18.32 2.36 11.16
N GLY A 93 -17.95 3.64 11.11
CA GLY A 93 -17.81 4.51 12.27
C GLY A 93 -16.47 4.38 13.00
N HIS A 94 -15.53 3.59 12.47
CA HIS A 94 -14.21 3.43 13.09
C HIS A 94 -13.25 4.55 12.67
N ARG A 95 -12.29 4.87 13.54
CA ARG A 95 -11.23 5.88 13.30
C ARG A 95 -9.82 5.36 13.43
N THR A 96 -9.67 4.09 13.75
CA THR A 96 -8.38 3.44 13.94
C THR A 96 -8.37 2.13 13.18
N LEU A 97 -7.32 1.89 12.42
CA LEU A 97 -7.07 0.63 11.72
C LEU A 97 -5.65 0.17 12.03
N ALA A 98 -5.51 -1.08 12.48
CA ALA A 98 -4.22 -1.76 12.52
C ALA A 98 -4.24 -2.87 11.47
N MET A 99 -3.24 -2.91 10.59
CA MET A 99 -3.21 -3.86 9.48
C MET A 99 -1.77 -4.31 9.19
N PRO A 100 -1.56 -5.54 8.70
CA PRO A 100 -0.24 -5.95 8.22
C PRO A 100 0.12 -5.22 6.92
N THR A 101 1.33 -5.45 6.41
CA THR A 101 1.67 -5.08 5.03
C THR A 101 0.93 -6.01 4.07
N LEU A 102 -0.26 -5.58 3.61
CA LEU A 102 -1.11 -6.37 2.71
C LEU A 102 -0.34 -6.74 1.44
N CYS A 103 -0.59 -7.95 0.92
CA CYS A 103 -0.01 -8.47 -0.32
C CYS A 103 1.52 -8.72 -0.34
N THR A 104 2.27 -8.46 0.74
CA THR A 104 3.73 -8.71 0.75
C THR A 104 4.11 -10.15 1.06
N GLY A 105 3.18 -10.94 1.61
CA GLY A 105 3.39 -12.35 1.97
C GLY A 105 3.34 -13.27 0.74
N GLY A 106 2.42 -14.24 0.73
CA GLY A 106 2.31 -15.24 -0.34
C GLY A 106 2.09 -14.66 -1.76
N ILE A 107 1.62 -13.42 -1.88
CA ILE A 107 1.47 -12.72 -3.17
C ILE A 107 2.81 -12.12 -3.64
N GLY A 108 3.71 -11.77 -2.70
CA GLY A 108 5.07 -11.34 -3.01
C GLY A 108 5.21 -9.91 -3.54
N ILE A 109 4.24 -9.02 -3.30
CA ILE A 109 4.35 -7.63 -3.72
C ILE A 109 5.43 -6.92 -2.90
N PRO A 110 6.37 -6.20 -3.54
CA PRO A 110 7.38 -5.45 -2.81
C PRO A 110 6.75 -4.41 -1.88
N VAL A 111 7.24 -4.38 -0.63
CA VAL A 111 6.66 -3.55 0.44
C VAL A 111 6.65 -2.07 0.12
N GLN A 112 7.56 -1.57 -0.72
CA GLN A 112 7.57 -0.17 -1.13
C GLN A 112 6.29 0.24 -1.87
N PHE A 113 5.76 -0.61 -2.76
CA PHE A 113 4.53 -0.30 -3.49
C PHE A 113 3.33 -0.26 -2.56
N VAL A 114 3.28 -1.21 -1.61
CA VAL A 114 2.25 -1.26 -0.57
C VAL A 114 2.33 -0.03 0.32
N GLY A 115 3.53 0.33 0.79
CA GLY A 115 3.74 1.50 1.65
C GLY A 115 3.29 2.81 0.98
N VAL A 116 3.63 3.00 -0.29
CA VAL A 116 3.23 4.16 -1.09
C VAL A 116 1.70 4.20 -1.24
N ALA A 117 1.07 3.10 -1.66
CA ALA A 117 -0.37 3.04 -1.82
C ALA A 117 -1.13 3.34 -0.52
N VAL A 118 -0.71 2.74 0.61
CA VAL A 118 -1.32 3.02 1.92
C VAL A 118 -1.20 4.50 2.27
N ALA A 119 -0.01 5.08 2.11
CA ALA A 119 0.22 6.47 2.47
C ALA A 119 -0.57 7.44 1.58
N ARG A 120 -0.67 7.17 0.27
CA ARG A 120 -1.55 7.91 -0.65
C ARG A 120 -3.02 7.81 -0.23
N SER A 121 -3.51 6.61 0.10
CA SER A 121 -4.88 6.42 0.58
C SER A 121 -5.17 7.18 1.88
N VAL A 122 -4.24 7.13 2.85
CA VAL A 122 -4.36 7.88 4.11
C VAL A 122 -4.35 9.38 3.85
N TYR A 123 -3.47 9.85 2.95
CA TYR A 123 -3.42 11.25 2.56
C TYR A 123 -4.72 11.72 1.90
N ARG A 124 -5.25 10.95 0.94
CA ARG A 124 -6.56 11.23 0.31
C ARG A 124 -7.69 11.27 1.33
N ASP A 125 -7.75 10.31 2.26
CA ASP A 125 -8.75 10.31 3.34
C ASP A 125 -8.62 11.57 4.22
N PHE A 126 -7.39 11.94 4.60
CA PHE A 126 -7.14 13.12 5.42
C PHE A 126 -7.57 14.42 4.73
N LEU A 127 -7.24 14.58 3.44
CA LEU A 127 -7.67 15.75 2.67
C LEU A 127 -9.21 15.86 2.60
N ALA A 128 -9.91 14.74 2.49
CA ALA A 128 -11.36 14.70 2.49
C ALA A 128 -11.97 14.93 3.89
N HIS A 129 -11.24 14.61 4.98
CA HIS A 129 -11.74 14.65 6.35
C HIS A 129 -10.72 15.25 7.35
N PRO A 130 -10.27 16.51 7.17
CA PRO A 130 -9.13 17.05 7.92
C PRO A 130 -9.39 17.21 9.42
N ALA A 131 -10.65 17.40 9.82
CA ALA A 131 -11.06 17.52 11.23
C ALA A 131 -11.32 16.17 11.92
N ASP A 132 -11.32 15.06 11.18
CA ASP A 132 -11.67 13.73 11.66
C ASP A 132 -10.78 12.64 11.03
N PRO A 133 -9.47 12.65 11.31
CA PRO A 133 -8.50 11.82 10.61
C PRO A 133 -8.59 10.34 11.01
N LEU A 134 -8.45 9.44 10.03
CA LEU A 134 -8.16 8.03 10.30
C LEU A 134 -6.73 7.85 10.83
N ARG A 135 -6.56 7.04 11.87
CA ARG A 135 -5.26 6.62 12.37
C ARG A 135 -4.95 5.21 11.90
N VAL A 136 -4.01 5.08 10.97
CA VAL A 136 -3.60 3.78 10.41
C VAL A 136 -2.25 3.36 11.01
N ARG A 137 -2.19 2.14 11.53
CA ARG A 137 -0.97 1.49 12.02
C ARG A 137 -0.62 0.31 11.13
N ILE A 138 0.51 0.42 10.43
CA ILE A 138 1.06 -0.66 9.61
C ILE A 138 1.93 -1.56 10.49
N CYS A 139 1.44 -2.75 10.77
CA CYS A 139 2.09 -3.77 11.58
C CYS A 139 3.10 -4.56 10.74
N CYS A 140 4.34 -4.09 10.69
CA CYS A 140 5.42 -4.75 9.97
C CYS A 140 5.94 -5.97 10.74
N PHE A 141 5.76 -7.17 10.19
CA PHE A 141 6.35 -8.39 10.75
C PHE A 141 7.85 -8.48 10.43
N GLU A 142 8.23 -8.19 9.19
CA GLU A 142 9.63 -8.21 8.75
C GLU A 142 10.36 -6.90 9.12
N PRO A 143 11.59 -6.95 9.67
CA PRO A 143 12.36 -5.74 9.99
C PRO A 143 12.59 -4.83 8.79
N GLY A 144 12.81 -5.40 7.60
CA GLY A 144 12.99 -4.63 6.36
C GLY A 144 11.75 -3.83 5.96
N HIS A 145 10.54 -4.34 6.25
CA HIS A 145 9.30 -3.63 5.99
C HIS A 145 9.19 -2.37 6.86
N LEU A 146 9.59 -2.46 8.13
CA LEU A 146 9.55 -1.33 9.06
C LEU A 146 10.41 -0.17 8.56
N HIS A 147 11.63 -0.46 8.10
CA HIS A 147 12.52 0.57 7.58
C HIS A 147 11.92 1.25 6.34
N MET A 148 11.43 0.47 5.37
CA MET A 148 10.86 0.99 4.14
C MET A 148 9.59 1.81 4.37
N VAL A 149 8.65 1.30 5.17
CA VAL A 149 7.40 2.00 5.48
C VAL A 149 7.66 3.30 6.24
N ARG A 150 8.66 3.32 7.13
CA ARG A 150 9.07 4.56 7.81
C ARG A 150 9.61 5.58 6.82
N ALA A 151 10.54 5.18 5.94
CA ALA A 151 11.11 6.07 4.94
C ALA A 151 10.01 6.69 4.05
N ILE A 152 9.09 5.89 3.52
CA ILE A 152 7.95 6.38 2.71
C ILE A 152 7.08 7.37 3.49
N LYS A 153 6.78 7.04 4.76
CA LYS A 153 5.97 7.92 5.61
C LYS A 153 6.69 9.24 5.90
N ASP A 154 8.00 9.21 6.15
CA ASP A 154 8.80 10.41 6.37
C ASP A 154 8.82 11.27 5.08
N GLU A 155 9.08 10.69 3.91
CA GLU A 155 9.06 11.39 2.62
C GLU A 155 7.72 12.08 2.32
N ILE A 156 6.59 11.40 2.56
CA ILE A 156 5.26 11.97 2.31
C ILE A 156 4.93 13.09 3.30
N VAL A 157 5.38 12.97 4.54
CA VAL A 157 5.18 14.03 5.55
C VAL A 157 6.05 15.24 5.25
N ASP A 158 7.30 15.04 4.85
CA ASP A 158 8.23 16.12 4.51
C ASP A 158 7.78 16.88 3.25
N ASN A 159 7.08 16.19 2.34
CA ASN A 159 6.53 16.75 1.11
C ASN A 159 5.01 16.94 1.16
N PHE A 160 4.42 17.02 2.36
CA PHE A 160 2.96 17.02 2.55
C PHE A 160 2.21 18.11 1.75
N TYR A 161 2.84 19.27 1.55
CA TYR A 161 2.27 20.38 0.78
C TYR A 161 2.64 20.36 -0.72
N ARG A 162 3.41 19.36 -1.18
CA ARG A 162 3.90 19.17 -2.57
C ARG A 162 4.01 17.67 -2.92
N PRO A 163 2.89 16.94 -3.00
CA PRO A 163 2.90 15.48 -3.16
C PRO A 163 3.52 14.98 -4.48
N GLU A 164 3.46 15.78 -5.56
CA GLU A 164 4.08 15.47 -6.86
C GLU A 164 5.59 15.17 -6.69
N THR A 165 6.26 15.93 -5.82
CA THR A 165 7.71 15.79 -5.55
C THR A 165 8.05 14.50 -4.79
N ALA A 166 7.10 13.98 -4.00
CA ALA A 166 7.28 12.70 -3.31
C ALA A 166 7.16 11.51 -4.27
N GLU A 167 6.30 11.59 -5.30
CA GLU A 167 6.15 10.54 -6.32
C GLU A 167 7.44 10.40 -7.17
N ASP A 168 8.06 11.52 -7.53
CA ASP A 168 9.34 11.54 -8.22
C ASP A 168 10.47 10.95 -7.35
N LEU A 169 10.51 11.27 -6.06
CA LEU A 169 11.52 10.77 -5.10
C LEU A 169 11.35 9.28 -4.78
N VAL A 170 10.11 8.79 -4.66
CA VAL A 170 9.84 7.35 -4.52
C VAL A 170 10.33 6.59 -5.75
N THR A 171 10.10 7.14 -6.94
CA THR A 171 10.63 6.59 -8.20
C THR A 171 12.17 6.60 -8.20
N LEU A 172 12.79 7.61 -7.59
CA LEU A 172 14.24 7.72 -7.44
C LEU A 172 14.81 6.69 -6.43
N LEU A 173 14.16 6.49 -5.28
CA LEU A 173 14.52 5.47 -4.28
C LEU A 173 14.45 4.04 -4.85
N GLN A 174 13.55 3.79 -5.81
CA GLN A 174 13.50 2.53 -6.55
C GLN A 174 14.74 2.31 -7.43
N ARG A 175 15.28 3.38 -8.04
CA ARG A 175 16.49 3.32 -8.87
C ARG A 175 17.75 3.12 -8.02
N SER A 176 17.87 3.81 -6.88
CA SER A 176 19.04 3.69 -6.00
C SER A 176 19.24 2.28 -5.43
N ASN A 177 18.15 1.50 -5.26
CA ASN A 177 18.22 0.10 -4.84
C ASN A 177 18.56 -0.90 -5.96
N ARG A 178 18.44 -0.51 -7.25
CA ARG A 178 18.94 -1.33 -8.37
C ARG A 178 20.47 -1.24 -8.52
N ASP A 179 21.05 -0.08 -8.22
CA ASP A 179 22.48 0.19 -8.48
C ASP A 179 23.40 0.09 -7.26
N GLY A 180 22.85 -0.11 -6.05
CA GLY A 180 23.65 -0.27 -4.82
C GLY A 180 24.52 0.94 -4.47
N ARG A 181 24.26 2.12 -5.07
CA ARG A 181 25.03 3.34 -4.89
C ARG A 181 24.12 4.44 -4.36
N PRO A 182 24.47 5.10 -3.23
CA PRO A 182 23.68 6.22 -2.74
C PRO A 182 23.74 7.38 -3.75
N PRO A 183 22.67 8.20 -3.85
CA PRO A 183 22.67 9.37 -4.70
C PRO A 183 23.78 10.34 -4.27
N SER A 184 24.57 10.80 -5.24
CA SER A 184 25.65 11.76 -5.02
C SER A 184 25.04 13.16 -4.90
N PRO A 185 25.41 13.99 -3.90
CA PRO A 185 24.75 15.27 -3.65
C PRO A 185 25.05 16.39 -4.68
N ASN A 186 25.79 16.13 -5.75
CA ASN A 186 26.33 17.17 -6.64
C ASN A 186 26.13 16.89 -8.14
N GLU A 187 24.89 16.73 -8.61
CA GLU A 187 24.59 16.88 -10.04
C GLU A 187 23.73 18.13 -10.24
N ASP A 188 24.41 19.23 -10.55
CA ASP A 188 23.82 20.51 -10.95
C ASP A 188 23.12 20.35 -12.32
N PRO A 189 21.87 20.81 -12.50
CA PRO A 189 21.08 20.56 -13.72
C PRO A 189 21.39 21.54 -14.87
N THR A 190 22.61 22.06 -14.96
CA THR A 190 22.96 23.10 -15.94
C THR A 190 24.39 22.94 -16.45
N SER A 191 24.61 22.04 -17.40
CA SER A 191 25.59 22.26 -18.48
C SER A 191 25.55 21.11 -19.47
N GLU A 192 24.76 21.22 -20.55
CA GLU A 192 25.09 20.51 -21.79
C GLU A 192 24.54 21.10 -23.09
N ASP A 193 24.01 22.34 -23.10
CA ASP A 193 23.42 22.93 -24.33
C ASP A 193 24.01 24.28 -24.81
N ASP A 194 25.13 24.77 -24.25
CA ASP A 194 25.67 26.10 -24.59
C ASP A 194 27.08 26.12 -25.21
N GLN A 195 27.43 25.11 -26.02
CA GLN A 195 28.62 25.16 -26.88
C GLN A 195 28.35 24.69 -28.31
N MET A 196 27.51 25.42 -29.04
CA MET A 196 27.56 25.47 -30.50
C MET A 196 27.16 26.87 -31.02
N MET A 197 27.93 27.90 -30.68
CA MET A 197 27.97 29.16 -31.43
C MET A 197 29.27 29.93 -31.09
N ALA A 198 30.41 29.46 -31.59
CA ALA A 198 31.59 30.29 -31.83
C ALA A 198 32.62 29.49 -32.66
N LEU A 199 32.55 29.62 -33.99
CA LEU A 199 33.64 29.87 -34.95
C LEU A 199 33.16 29.60 -36.37
#